data_AF-U4L1Z3-F1
#
_entry.id   AF-U4L1Z3-F1
#
_cell.length_a   1.000
_cell.length_b   1.000
_cell.length_c   1.000
_cell.angle_alpha   90.00
_cell.angle_beta   90.00
_cell.angle_gamma   90.00
#
_symmetry.space_group_name_H-M   'P 1'
#
loop_
_entity.id
_entity.type
_entity.pdbx_description
1 polymer ?
#
loop_
_entity_poly.entity_id
_entity_poly.type
_entity_poly.pdbx_seq_one_letter_code
_entity_poly.pdbx_strand_id
1 'polypeptide(L)'
;MSPDSSSYLPTSPTAPPSAVYPRLGLPFALRLPSLSGVSFLVGLFLGGSLGGHKAALQFRAENTHRAPTTTKGWYFYHKTKNYRVMYGGILGGIKMGGNVAAWVAGFTIMEDAVDRLRGRVDAVNTTVAAMGLAGGFCFVA
;
A
#
# COMPACT_ATOMS: atom_id res chain seq x y z
N MET A 1 -23.24 39.38 16.82
CA MET A 1 -22.60 38.72 17.97
C MET A 1 -23.28 37.37 18.10
N SER A 2 -22.79 36.40 17.33
CA SER A 2 -23.41 35.07 17.23
C SER A 2 -22.67 34.15 18.20
N PRO A 3 -23.36 33.52 19.16
CA PRO A 3 -22.71 32.68 20.16
C PRO A 3 -22.20 31.37 19.54
N ASP A 4 -21.09 30.90 20.10
CA ASP A 4 -20.20 29.86 19.58
C ASP A 4 -20.84 28.50 19.31
N SER A 5 -20.51 27.91 18.15
CA SER A 5 -20.90 26.57 17.71
C SER A 5 -20.11 25.42 18.36
N SER A 6 -19.59 25.64 19.58
CA SER A 6 -18.61 24.76 20.24
C SER A 6 -19.22 23.73 21.21
N SER A 7 -20.55 23.70 21.39
CA SER A 7 -21.20 23.04 22.54
C SER A 7 -21.96 21.74 22.24
N TYR A 8 -21.93 21.21 21.01
CA TYR A 8 -22.58 19.92 20.71
C TYR A 8 -21.67 18.71 21.00
N LEU A 9 -21.28 18.52 22.26
CA LEU A 9 -21.01 17.18 22.76
C LEU A 9 -22.12 16.83 23.76
N PRO A 10 -23.26 16.29 23.31
CA PRO A 10 -24.09 15.54 24.21
C PRO A 10 -23.36 14.22 24.48
N THR A 11 -22.88 14.04 25.71
CA THR A 11 -22.66 12.72 26.29
C THR A 11 -24.02 12.03 26.40
N SER A 12 -24.57 11.56 25.27
CA SER A 12 -25.82 10.81 25.24
C SER A 12 -25.47 9.32 25.32
N PRO A 13 -25.96 8.57 26.31
CA PRO A 13 -25.76 7.13 26.42
C PRO A 13 -26.64 6.33 25.42
N THR A 14 -27.14 6.96 24.36
CA THR A 14 -28.14 6.38 23.45
C THR A 14 -28.02 6.93 22.02
N ALA A 15 -26.79 7.13 21.53
CA ALA A 15 -26.57 7.35 20.11
C ALA A 15 -26.76 6.02 19.35
N PRO A 16 -27.47 6.00 18.20
CA PRO A 16 -27.49 4.81 17.36
C PRO A 16 -26.05 4.43 16.97
N PRO A 17 -25.71 3.13 16.83
CA PRO A 17 -24.34 2.63 16.71
C PRO A 17 -23.56 3.17 15.49
N SER A 18 -24.22 3.91 14.58
CA SER A 18 -23.64 4.57 13.42
C SER A 18 -22.78 5.81 13.74
N ALA A 19 -22.83 6.37 14.95
CA ALA A 19 -22.01 7.52 15.36
C ALA A 19 -20.63 7.16 15.94
N VAL A 20 -20.29 5.87 16.00
CA VAL A 20 -19.04 5.36 16.61
C VAL A 20 -17.89 5.24 15.59
N TYR A 21 -18.18 5.27 14.28
CA TYR A 21 -17.21 5.05 13.20
C TYR A 21 -17.22 6.17 12.16
N PRO A 22 -16.59 7.31 12.42
CA PRO A 22 -16.71 8.50 11.57
C PRO A 22 -15.95 8.40 10.23
N ARG A 23 -14.98 7.49 10.08
CA ARG A 23 -14.23 7.29 8.83
C ARG A 23 -14.52 5.93 8.21
N LEU A 24 -15.07 5.95 6.99
CA LEU A 24 -15.45 4.77 6.18
C LEU A 24 -16.53 3.86 6.79
N GLY A 25 -17.10 4.21 7.96
CA GLY A 25 -18.12 3.41 8.64
C GLY A 25 -17.59 2.07 9.19
N LEU A 26 -16.26 1.90 9.25
CA LEU A 26 -15.61 0.66 9.69
C LEU A 26 -14.90 0.88 11.03
N PRO A 27 -14.90 -0.14 11.92
CA PRO A 27 -14.04 -0.11 13.11
C PRO A 27 -12.57 -0.05 12.69
N PHE A 28 -11.75 0.63 13.50
CA PHE A 28 -10.30 0.74 13.25
C PHE A 28 -9.63 -0.63 13.05
N ALA A 29 -10.07 -1.62 13.83
CA ALA A 29 -9.62 -3.01 13.74
C ALA A 29 -9.86 -3.66 12.36
N LEU A 30 -10.87 -3.21 11.61
CA LEU A 30 -11.15 -3.69 10.25
C LEU A 30 -10.58 -2.75 9.18
N ARG A 31 -10.50 -1.45 9.47
CA ARG A 31 -9.97 -0.43 8.55
C ARG A 31 -8.49 -0.62 8.26
N LEU A 32 -7.70 -0.90 9.29
CA LEU A 32 -6.25 -1.08 9.15
C LEU A 32 -5.88 -2.29 8.26
N PRO A 33 -6.35 -3.53 8.53
CA PRO A 33 -6.00 -4.68 7.71
C PRO A 33 -6.60 -4.62 6.30
N SER A 34 -7.77 -3.98 6.11
CA SER A 34 -8.38 -3.84 4.79
C SER A 34 -7.60 -2.86 3.90
N LEU A 35 -7.25 -1.68 4.41
CA LEU A 35 -6.43 -0.69 3.68
C LEU A 35 -5.03 -1.24 3.40
N SER A 36 -4.38 -1.85 4.39
CA SER A 36 -3.07 -2.47 4.19
C SER A 36 -3.15 -3.64 3.21
N GLY A 37 -4.21 -4.46 3.26
CA GLY A 37 -4.40 -5.58 2.34
C GLY A 37 -4.58 -5.14 0.89
N VAL A 38 -5.44 -4.15 0.64
CA VAL A 38 -5.64 -3.61 -0.73
C VAL A 38 -4.35 -2.97 -1.25
N SER A 39 -3.68 -2.17 -0.43
CA SER A 39 -2.43 -1.54 -0.82
C SER A 39 -1.30 -2.55 -1.07
N PHE A 40 -1.25 -3.64 -0.31
CA PHE A 40 -0.34 -4.76 -0.54
C PHE A 40 -0.58 -5.40 -1.90
N LEU A 41 -1.83 -5.68 -2.26
CA LEU A 41 -2.18 -6.24 -3.57
C LEU A 41 -1.75 -5.32 -4.71
N VAL A 42 -2.06 -4.03 -4.61
CA VAL A 42 -1.65 -3.03 -5.61
C VAL A 42 -0.13 -2.98 -5.74
N GLY A 43 0.59 -2.92 -4.62
CA GLY A 43 2.05 -2.93 -4.61
C GLY A 43 2.64 -4.25 -5.13
N LEU A 44 1.98 -5.38 -4.89
CA LEU A 44 2.37 -6.69 -5.39
C LEU A 44 2.26 -6.76 -6.91
N PHE A 45 1.15 -6.29 -7.49
CA PHE A 45 0.98 -6.23 -8.94
C PHE A 45 2.00 -5.30 -9.60
N LEU A 46 2.22 -4.12 -9.02
CA LEU A 46 3.16 -3.14 -9.56
C LEU A 46 4.61 -3.64 -9.45
N GLY A 47 5.00 -4.11 -8.27
CA GLY A 47 6.34 -4.66 -8.02
C GLY A 47 6.61 -5.93 -8.82
N GLY A 48 5.58 -6.78 -9.00
CA GLY A 48 5.71 -8.00 -9.78
C GLY A 48 5.86 -7.73 -11.27
N SER A 49 5.12 -6.77 -11.80
CA SER A 49 5.24 -6.35 -13.20
C SER A 49 6.61 -5.76 -13.49
N LEU A 50 7.10 -4.85 -12.63
CA LEU A 50 8.41 -4.23 -12.77
C LEU A 50 9.56 -5.24 -12.56
N GLY A 51 9.46 -6.10 -11.54
CA GLY A 51 10.44 -7.14 -11.24
C GLY A 51 10.57 -8.17 -12.36
N GLY A 52 9.43 -8.64 -12.89
CA GLY A 52 9.38 -9.55 -14.03
C GLY A 52 9.95 -8.92 -15.30
N HIS A 53 9.62 -7.65 -15.58
CA HIS A 53 10.14 -6.94 -16.74
C HIS A 53 11.68 -6.79 -16.68
N LYS A 54 12.22 -6.40 -15.51
CA LYS A 54 13.67 -6.29 -15.30
C LYS A 54 14.37 -7.64 -15.49
N ALA A 55 13.84 -8.71 -14.91
CA ALA A 55 14.39 -10.07 -15.08
C ALA A 55 14.33 -10.54 -16.54
N ALA A 56 13.27 -10.18 -17.28
CA ALA A 56 13.15 -10.49 -18.69
C ALA A 56 14.22 -9.78 -19.55
N LEU A 57 14.45 -8.48 -19.28
CA LEU A 57 15.49 -7.71 -19.97
C LEU A 57 16.88 -8.25 -19.65
N GLN A 58 17.16 -8.56 -18.39
CA GLN A 58 18.43 -9.16 -18.00
C GLN A 58 18.66 -10.52 -18.67
N PHE A 59 17.66 -11.40 -18.71
CA PHE A 59 17.77 -12.68 -19.40
C PHE A 59 18.05 -12.50 -20.89
N ARG A 60 17.42 -11.52 -21.53
CA ARG A 60 17.68 -11.18 -22.94
C ARG A 60 19.10 -10.68 -23.13
N ALA A 61 19.58 -9.80 -22.25
CA ALA A 61 20.93 -9.26 -22.28
C ALA A 61 21.99 -10.37 -22.12
N GLU A 62 21.79 -11.29 -21.17
CA GLU A 62 22.70 -12.42 -20.92
C GLU A 62 22.72 -13.44 -22.07
N ASN A 63 21.61 -13.59 -22.82
CA ASN A 63 21.46 -14.59 -23.87
C ASN A 63 21.44 -14.01 -25.29
N THR A 64 21.79 -12.74 -25.48
CA THR A 64 21.87 -12.11 -26.82
C THR A 64 22.80 -12.90 -27.76
N HIS A 65 23.90 -13.43 -27.21
CA HIS A 65 24.89 -14.20 -27.96
C HIS A 65 24.59 -15.70 -28.04
N ARG A 66 23.59 -16.21 -27.30
CA ARG A 66 23.27 -17.64 -27.17
C ARG A 66 21.86 -17.96 -27.70
N ALA A 67 21.56 -17.50 -28.91
CA ALA A 67 20.30 -17.84 -29.55
C ALA A 67 20.26 -19.35 -29.91
N PRO A 68 19.21 -20.09 -29.51
CA PRO A 68 19.11 -21.51 -29.83
C PRO A 68 18.90 -21.73 -31.34
N THR A 69 19.65 -22.68 -31.92
CA THR A 69 19.58 -23.05 -33.35
C THR A 69 18.64 -24.21 -33.64
N THR A 70 18.22 -24.95 -32.60
CA THR A 70 17.32 -26.12 -32.73
C THR A 70 15.92 -25.82 -32.19
N THR A 71 14.90 -26.45 -32.77
CA THR A 71 13.49 -26.31 -32.35
C THR A 71 13.28 -26.68 -30.88
N LYS A 72 13.96 -27.74 -30.41
CA LYS A 72 13.92 -28.17 -29.00
C LYS A 72 14.61 -27.15 -28.07
N GLY A 73 15.68 -26.50 -28.52
CA GLY A 73 16.37 -25.45 -27.77
C GLY A 73 15.49 -24.24 -27.49
N TRP A 74 14.64 -23.84 -28.44
CA TRP A 74 13.68 -22.75 -28.27
C TRP A 74 12.63 -23.02 -27.18
N TYR A 75 12.22 -24.28 -26.99
CA TYR A 75 11.32 -24.64 -25.90
C TYR A 75 11.99 -24.45 -24.53
N PHE A 76 13.21 -24.98 -24.35
CA PHE A 76 13.94 -24.82 -23.10
C PHE A 76 14.32 -23.37 -22.81
N TYR A 77 14.59 -22.57 -23.85
CA TYR A 77 14.83 -21.13 -23.72
C TYR A 77 13.63 -20.41 -23.10
N HIS A 78 12.42 -20.61 -23.64
CA HIS A 78 11.21 -19.98 -23.11
C HIS A 78 10.85 -20.48 -21.71
N LYS A 79 11.05 -21.78 -21.44
CA LYS A 79 10.84 -22.36 -20.11
C LYS A 79 11.74 -21.69 -19.06
N THR A 80 13.05 -21.61 -19.31
CA THR A 80 14.02 -20.97 -18.41
C THR A 80 13.75 -19.48 -18.26
N LYS A 81 13.40 -18.78 -19.35
CA LYS A 81 13.01 -17.37 -19.32
C LYS A 81 11.82 -17.15 -18.39
N ASN A 82 10.76 -17.94 -18.54
CA ASN A 82 9.55 -17.79 -17.73
C ASN A 82 9.82 -18.05 -16.25
N TYR A 83 10.67 -19.02 -15.89
CA TYR A 83 11.04 -19.23 -14.48
C TYR A 83 11.79 -18.04 -13.88
N ARG A 84 12.77 -17.47 -14.59
CA ARG A 84 13.52 -16.30 -14.11
C ARG A 84 12.63 -15.07 -13.98
N VAL A 85 11.72 -14.88 -14.94
CA VAL A 85 10.73 -13.80 -14.92
C VAL A 85 9.73 -13.97 -13.76
N MET A 86 9.18 -15.17 -13.56
CA MET A 86 8.29 -15.44 -12.43
C MET A 86 8.98 -15.24 -11.08
N TYR A 87 10.21 -15.72 -10.93
CA TYR A 87 10.98 -15.54 -9.69
C TYR A 87 11.23 -14.06 -9.40
N GLY A 88 11.70 -13.29 -10.39
CA GLY A 88 11.89 -11.84 -10.27
C GLY A 88 10.59 -11.07 -10.01
N GLY A 89 9.48 -11.52 -10.60
CA GLY A 89 8.15 -10.96 -10.34
C GLY A 89 7.65 -11.22 -8.93
N ILE A 90 7.75 -12.45 -8.43
CA ILE A 90 7.28 -12.79 -7.07
C ILE A 90 8.10 -12.01 -6.03
N LEU A 91 9.42 -12.01 -6.15
CA LEU A 91 10.28 -11.34 -5.17
C LEU A 91 10.14 -9.81 -5.24
N GLY A 92 10.03 -9.26 -6.45
CA GLY A 92 9.76 -7.83 -6.66
C GLY A 92 8.39 -7.42 -6.12
N GLY A 93 7.36 -8.23 -6.34
CA GLY A 93 6.00 -8.00 -5.86
C GLY A 93 5.90 -8.04 -4.34
N ILE A 94 6.45 -9.06 -3.68
CA ILE A 94 6.44 -9.16 -2.22
C ILE A 94 7.18 -7.97 -1.59
N LYS A 95 8.36 -7.61 -2.12
CA LYS A 95 9.14 -6.49 -1.60
C LYS A 95 8.40 -5.15 -1.73
N MET A 96 7.87 -4.87 -2.91
CA MET A 96 7.15 -3.61 -3.19
C MET A 96 5.81 -3.56 -2.44
N GLY A 97 5.05 -4.66 -2.46
CA GLY A 97 3.78 -4.80 -1.74
C GLY A 97 3.93 -4.62 -0.25
N GLY A 98 4.93 -5.26 0.36
CA GLY A 98 5.22 -5.09 1.80
C GLY A 98 5.61 -3.66 2.15
N ASN A 99 6.44 -3.01 1.33
CA ASN A 99 6.82 -1.62 1.55
C ASN A 99 5.61 -0.68 1.49
N VAL A 100 4.79 -0.77 0.43
CA VAL A 100 3.59 0.06 0.27
C VAL A 100 2.59 -0.19 1.40
N ALA A 101 2.36 -1.45 1.78
CA ALA A 101 1.46 -1.79 2.86
C ALA A 101 1.92 -1.23 4.22
N ALA A 102 3.23 -1.23 4.49
CA ALA A 102 3.79 -0.62 5.69
C ALA A 102 3.54 0.89 5.74
N TRP A 103 3.73 1.60 4.62
CA TRP A 103 3.45 3.04 4.54
C TRP A 103 1.97 3.35 4.72
N VAL A 104 1.08 2.58 4.09
CA VAL A 104 -0.38 2.76 4.25
C VAL A 104 -0.84 2.45 5.67
N ALA A 105 -0.28 1.42 6.31
CA ALA A 105 -0.54 1.14 7.72
C ALA A 105 -0.08 2.31 8.61
N GLY A 106 1.13 2.83 8.39
CA GLY A 106 1.66 3.99 9.11
C GLY A 106 0.78 5.23 8.95
N PHE A 107 0.30 5.50 7.73
CA PHE A 107 -0.64 6.58 7.45
C PHE A 107 -1.93 6.42 8.26
N THR A 108 -2.52 5.23 8.21
CA THR A 108 -3.81 4.94 8.85
C THR A 108 -3.72 5.05 10.38
N ILE A 109 -2.58 4.68 10.97
CA ILE A 109 -2.30 4.84 12.39
C ILE A 109 -2.13 6.32 12.75
N MET A 110 -1.34 7.07 11.98
CA MET A 110 -1.16 8.51 12.21
C MET A 110 -2.47 9.28 12.09
N GLU A 111 -3.30 8.97 11.09
CA GLU A 111 -4.61 9.58 10.93
C GLU A 111 -5.51 9.32 12.15
N ASP A 112 -5.58 8.06 12.60
CA ASP A 112 -6.38 7.69 13.78
C ASP A 112 -5.85 8.35 15.07
N ALA A 113 -4.54 8.50 15.21
CA ALA A 113 -3.92 9.19 16.33
C ALA A 113 -4.31 10.68 16.37
N VAL A 114 -4.25 11.37 15.22
CA VAL A 114 -4.63 12.80 15.14
C VAL A 114 -6.12 12.99 15.35
N ASP A 115 -6.97 12.11 14.80
CA ASP A 115 -8.42 12.15 15.02
C ASP A 115 -8.78 11.98 16.50
N ARG A 116 -8.11 11.05 17.23
CA ARG A 116 -8.31 10.87 18.68
C ARG A 116 -7.84 12.06 19.50
N LEU A 117 -6.73 12.69 19.12
CA LEU A 117 -6.18 13.85 19.83
C LEU A 117 -7.06 15.09 19.68
N ARG A 118 -7.69 15.28 18.51
CA ARG A 118 -8.53 16.46 18.22
C ARG A 118 -10.03 16.24 18.42
N GLY A 119 -10.50 15.00 18.50
CA GLY A 119 -11.92 14.66 18.68
C GLY A 119 -12.82 15.11 17.52
N ARG A 120 -12.24 15.42 16.35
CA ARG A 120 -12.93 15.86 15.13
C ARG A 120 -12.35 15.12 13.93
N VAL A 121 -13.17 14.93 12.90
CA VAL A 121 -12.78 14.29 11.63
C VAL A 121 -12.80 15.34 10.54
N ASP A 122 -11.63 15.89 10.24
CA ASP A 122 -11.45 16.98 9.27
C ASP A 122 -10.33 16.67 8.27
N ALA A 123 -10.35 17.36 7.12
CA ALA A 123 -9.29 17.28 6.11
C ALA A 123 -7.92 17.68 6.66
N VAL A 124 -7.89 18.59 7.66
CA VAL A 124 -6.65 19.04 8.32
C VAL A 124 -5.92 17.88 8.98
N ASN A 125 -6.65 16.94 9.59
CA ASN A 125 -6.05 15.78 10.26
C ASN A 125 -5.39 14.84 9.24
N THR A 126 -6.03 14.65 8.09
CA THR A 126 -5.49 13.87 6.98
C THR A 126 -4.22 14.52 6.41
N THR A 127 -4.18 15.86 6.25
CA THR A 127 -2.95 16.56 5.83
C THR A 127 -1.82 16.48 6.85
N VAL A 128 -2.09 16.61 8.15
CA VAL A 128 -1.07 16.48 9.19
C VAL A 128 -0.51 15.06 9.24
N ALA A 129 -1.38 14.05 9.15
CA ALA A 129 -0.97 12.66 9.05
C ALA A 129 -0.11 12.40 7.80
N ALA A 130 -0.51 12.96 6.65
CA ALA A 130 0.25 12.86 5.40
C ALA A 130 1.62 13.52 5.49
N MET A 131 1.73 14.72 6.07
CA MET A 131 3.01 15.41 6.27
C MET A 131 3.93 14.63 7.21
N GLY A 132 3.39 14.07 8.29
CA GLY A 132 4.16 13.23 9.22
C GLY A 132 4.69 11.97 8.56
N LEU A 133 3.86 11.30 7.76
CA LEU A 133 4.28 10.11 7.02
C LEU A 133 5.31 10.44 5.93
N ALA A 134 5.11 11.55 5.20
CA ALA A 134 6.04 12.01 4.17
C ALA A 134 7.40 12.37 4.76
N GLY A 135 7.43 13.02 5.92
CA GLY A 135 8.67 13.25 6.67
C GLY A 135 9.36 11.94 7.04
N GLY A 136 8.61 10.94 7.53
CA GLY A 136 9.13 9.60 7.80
C GLY A 136 9.68 8.89 6.57
N PHE A 137 9.01 9.02 5.42
CA PHE A 137 9.48 8.49 4.15
C PHE A 137 10.81 9.13 3.72
N CYS A 138 10.91 10.46 3.80
CA CYS A 138 12.13 11.19 3.46
C CYS A 138 13.31 10.92 4.40
N PHE A 139 13.06 10.54 5.65
CA PHE A 139 14.13 10.20 6.59
C PHE A 139 14.75 8.82 6.30
N VAL A 140 13.95 7.89 5.76
CA VAL A 140 14.36 6.50 5.49
C VAL A 140 14.91 6.33 4.07
N ALA A 141 14.46 7.14 3.11
CA ALA A 141 14.85 7.10 1.71
C ALA A 141 16.21 7.79 1.45
#